data_AF-A0A8J7JFE2-F1
#
_entry.id   AF-A0A8J7JFE2-F1
#
_cell.length_a   1.000
_cell.length_b   1.000
_cell.length_c   1.000
_cell.angle_alpha   90.00
_cell.angle_beta   90.00
_cell.angle_gamma   90.00
#
_symmetry.space_group_name_H-M   'P 1'
#
loop_
_entity.id
_entity.type
_entity.pdbx_description
1 polymer ?
#
loop_
_entity_poly.entity_id
_entity_poly.type
_entity_poly.pdbx_seq_one_letter_code
_entity_poly.pdbx_strand_id
1 'polypeptide(L)'
;MKIATWNLERALPQSVQAERQRQWLNRIDADIWILTETHLDIAPGKNYYSVASGLPERPGAEGERWVQIWVKAGELVPLTTIDEARTAAALLTLGSGQQWVVYGTVLPWLGSSWRWSKTGQHGPMQPASQGQAFAAALAAQQADWQLLRTTYPKAILTVAGDFNQDLNALHYYGSRRNKQALRQALDSVKLVCLTAGEHDPVHQLIDGQHSNIDHICIASNVEEHFQNSFAWPQRLDDLRGLSDHFGIGVELGFEP
;
A
#
# COMPACT_ATOMS: atom_id res chain seq x y z
N MET A 1 5.77 16.53 -3.48
CA MET A 1 4.69 15.52 -3.45
C MET A 1 4.92 14.58 -2.28
N LYS A 2 3.91 14.41 -1.42
CA LYS A 2 3.93 13.51 -0.26
C LYS A 2 3.03 12.30 -0.51
N ILE A 3 3.59 11.10 -0.41
CA ILE A 3 2.87 9.83 -0.59
C ILE A 3 2.93 9.07 0.72
N ALA A 4 1.80 8.53 1.16
CA ALA A 4 1.69 7.86 2.44
C ALA A 4 0.86 6.58 2.34
N THR A 5 1.20 5.58 3.17
CA THR A 5 0.42 4.36 3.33
C THR A 5 0.25 4.02 4.79
N TRP A 6 -0.91 3.46 5.14
CA TRP A 6 -1.20 3.04 6.50
C TRP A 6 -2.31 1.97 6.54
N ASN A 7 -2.03 0.86 7.22
CA ASN A 7 -3.04 -0.13 7.60
C ASN A 7 -3.87 0.41 8.77
N LEU A 8 -5.18 0.51 8.57
CA LEU A 8 -6.12 1.08 9.56
C LEU A 8 -6.77 0.02 10.45
N GLU A 9 -6.32 -1.23 10.39
CA GLU A 9 -6.75 -2.32 11.26
C GLU A 9 -8.29 -2.51 11.25
N ARG A 10 -8.93 -2.26 10.11
CA ARG A 10 -10.38 -2.40 9.92
C ARG A 10 -11.20 -1.54 10.87
N ALA A 11 -10.67 -0.39 11.28
CA ALA A 11 -11.37 0.53 12.17
C ALA A 11 -12.76 0.88 11.60
N LEU A 12 -13.78 0.84 12.46
CA LEU A 12 -15.13 1.26 12.08
C LEU A 12 -15.24 2.80 12.15
N PRO A 13 -15.99 3.45 11.25
CA PRO A 13 -16.00 4.91 11.12
C PRO A 13 -16.37 5.68 12.39
N GLN A 14 -17.20 5.08 13.25
CA GLN A 14 -17.69 5.67 14.50
C GLN A 14 -16.83 5.31 15.72
N SER A 15 -15.74 4.57 15.53
CA SER A 15 -14.87 4.14 16.62
C SER A 15 -13.95 5.27 17.08
N VAL A 16 -13.52 5.20 18.35
CA VAL A 16 -12.48 6.10 18.89
C VAL A 16 -11.15 5.93 18.13
N GLN A 17 -10.87 4.72 17.66
CA GLN A 17 -9.70 4.43 16.82
C GLN A 17 -9.75 5.24 15.51
N ALA A 18 -10.87 5.18 14.78
CA ALA A 18 -11.05 5.91 13.53
C ALA A 18 -10.96 7.43 13.72
N GLU A 19 -11.49 7.98 14.81
CA GLU A 19 -11.33 9.42 15.12
C GLU A 19 -9.85 9.80 15.27
N ARG A 20 -9.08 9.02 16.04
CA ARG A 20 -7.64 9.26 16.20
C ARG A 20 -6.86 9.05 14.89
N GLN A 21 -7.25 8.06 14.08
CA GLN A 21 -6.68 7.86 12.76
C GLN A 21 -6.92 9.08 11.85
N ARG A 22 -8.14 9.64 11.83
CA ARG A 22 -8.44 10.87 11.06
C ARG A 22 -7.57 12.06 11.49
N GLN A 23 -7.29 12.20 12.78
CA GLN A 23 -6.38 13.25 13.27
C GLN A 23 -4.98 13.09 12.68
N TRP A 24 -4.47 11.86 12.57
CA TRP A 24 -3.20 11.58 11.89
C TRP A 24 -3.28 11.82 10.38
N LEU A 25 -4.32 11.35 9.71
CA LEU A 25 -4.50 11.58 8.27
C LEU A 25 -4.49 13.08 7.93
N ASN A 26 -5.21 13.89 8.73
CA ASN A 26 -5.22 15.34 8.61
C ASN A 26 -3.88 16.00 8.95
N ARG A 27 -3.14 15.47 9.94
CA ARG A 27 -1.84 16.01 10.34
C ARG A 27 -0.75 15.74 9.30
N ILE A 28 -0.74 14.54 8.72
CA ILE A 28 0.26 14.14 7.72
C ILE A 28 0.00 14.87 6.39
N ASP A 29 -1.28 15.09 6.05
CA ASP A 29 -1.71 15.89 4.88
C ASP A 29 -1.00 15.46 3.59
N ALA A 30 -0.94 14.15 3.32
CA ALA A 30 -0.31 13.62 2.12
C ALA A 30 -1.11 13.95 0.85
N ASP A 31 -0.43 14.15 -0.26
CA ASP A 31 -1.06 14.39 -1.56
C ASP A 31 -1.73 13.12 -2.09
N ILE A 32 -1.11 11.97 -1.80
CA ILE A 32 -1.60 10.63 -2.14
C ILE A 32 -1.57 9.76 -0.88
N TRP A 33 -2.72 9.19 -0.54
CA TRP A 33 -2.84 8.15 0.48
C TRP A 33 -3.18 6.81 -0.16
N ILE A 34 -2.53 5.76 0.31
CA ILE A 34 -2.91 4.37 0.06
C ILE A 34 -3.25 3.76 1.41
N LEU A 35 -4.53 3.69 1.75
CA LEU A 35 -4.97 3.14 3.03
C LEU A 35 -5.31 1.67 2.87
N THR A 36 -4.82 0.83 3.77
CA THR A 36 -5.09 -0.60 3.77
C THR A 36 -5.98 -0.99 4.95
N GLU A 37 -6.73 -2.09 4.80
CA GLU A 37 -7.73 -2.55 5.77
C GLU A 37 -8.61 -1.42 6.31
N THR A 38 -9.14 -0.64 5.38
CA THR A 38 -9.82 0.63 5.63
C THR A 38 -11.34 0.48 5.52
N HIS A 39 -12.04 1.60 5.64
CA HIS A 39 -13.47 1.73 5.42
C HIS A 39 -13.75 2.91 4.50
N LEU A 40 -14.76 2.80 3.63
CA LEU A 40 -15.15 3.85 2.67
C LEU A 40 -15.45 5.22 3.31
N ASP A 41 -15.77 5.23 4.60
CA ASP A 41 -16.17 6.43 5.33
C ASP A 41 -15.00 7.02 6.15
N ILE A 42 -13.84 6.37 6.17
CA ILE A 42 -12.62 6.89 6.79
C ILE A 42 -11.79 7.58 5.69
N ALA A 43 -11.88 8.91 5.67
CA ALA A 43 -11.28 9.75 4.64
C ALA A 43 -10.22 10.68 5.25
N PRO A 44 -9.13 11.01 4.52
CA PRO A 44 -8.15 12.00 4.95
C PRO A 44 -8.68 13.43 5.07
N GLY A 45 -9.75 13.76 4.34
CA GLY A 45 -10.39 15.06 4.39
C GLY A 45 -11.43 15.23 3.28
N LYS A 46 -12.17 16.35 3.30
CA LYS A 46 -13.28 16.62 2.36
C LYS A 46 -12.84 16.92 0.93
N ASN A 47 -11.58 17.33 0.75
CA ASN A 47 -11.03 17.69 -0.55
C ASN A 47 -10.37 16.50 -1.27
N TYR A 48 -10.47 15.29 -0.69
CA TYR A 48 -9.94 14.09 -1.30
C TYR A 48 -11.04 13.35 -2.06
N TYR A 49 -10.64 12.72 -3.15
CA TYR A 49 -11.44 11.76 -3.89
C TYR A 49 -10.66 10.46 -4.02
N SER A 50 -11.36 9.36 -4.24
CA SER A 50 -10.76 8.04 -4.07
C SER A 50 -11.22 7.00 -5.06
N VAL A 51 -10.36 6.00 -5.26
CA VAL A 51 -10.69 4.70 -5.84
C VAL A 51 -10.45 3.64 -4.76
N ALA A 52 -11.46 2.82 -4.50
CA ALA A 52 -11.39 1.73 -3.55
C ALA A 52 -11.29 0.38 -4.27
N SER A 53 -10.77 -0.62 -3.57
CA SER A 53 -10.89 -2.01 -3.98
C SER A 53 -12.37 -2.43 -4.02
N GLY A 54 -12.63 -3.56 -4.65
CA GLY A 54 -13.90 -4.29 -4.57
C GLY A 54 -14.20 -4.79 -3.15
N LEU A 55 -15.29 -5.55 -3.03
CA LEU A 55 -15.69 -6.13 -1.76
C LEU A 55 -14.62 -7.09 -1.24
N PRO A 56 -14.26 -7.02 0.06
CA PRO A 56 -13.38 -8.00 0.67
C PRO A 56 -13.95 -9.42 0.54
N GLU A 57 -13.08 -10.39 0.31
CA GLU A 57 -13.40 -11.82 0.24
C GLU A 57 -13.59 -12.47 1.63
N ARG A 58 -13.67 -11.65 2.68
CA ARG A 58 -13.78 -12.01 4.09
C ARG A 58 -15.04 -11.38 4.72
N PRO A 59 -15.60 -11.97 5.78
CA PRO A 59 -16.65 -11.32 6.57
C PRO A 59 -16.17 -9.99 7.18
N GLY A 60 -17.03 -8.97 7.17
CA GLY A 60 -16.77 -7.65 7.71
C GLY A 60 -18.01 -6.77 7.68
N ALA A 61 -17.89 -5.56 8.23
CA ALA A 61 -18.91 -4.54 8.13
C ALA A 61 -19.07 -4.02 6.68
N GLU A 62 -20.26 -3.54 6.37
CA GLU A 62 -20.52 -2.87 5.10
C GLU A 62 -19.61 -1.64 4.98
N GLY A 63 -18.94 -1.48 3.84
CA GLY A 63 -18.02 -0.37 3.60
C GLY A 63 -16.55 -0.68 3.93
N GLU A 64 -16.25 -1.81 4.57
CA GLU A 64 -14.86 -2.27 4.71
C GLU A 64 -14.22 -2.54 3.34
N ARG A 65 -12.94 -2.19 3.20
CA ARG A 65 -12.13 -2.39 2.01
C ARG A 65 -10.73 -2.84 2.39
N TRP A 66 -10.10 -3.64 1.55
CA TRP A 66 -8.68 -3.95 1.73
C TRP A 66 -7.81 -2.76 1.37
N VAL A 67 -8.17 -2.00 0.34
CA VAL A 67 -7.37 -0.90 -0.18
C VAL A 67 -8.27 0.26 -0.58
N GLN A 68 -7.85 1.48 -0.26
CA GLN A 68 -8.42 2.70 -0.84
C GLN A 68 -7.32 3.72 -1.13
N ILE A 69 -7.26 4.16 -2.39
CA ILE A 69 -6.36 5.21 -2.86
C ILE A 69 -7.12 6.52 -2.76
N TRP A 70 -6.59 7.50 -2.02
CA TRP A 70 -7.09 8.87 -1.96
C TRP A 70 -6.07 9.82 -2.55
N VAL A 71 -6.56 10.84 -3.25
CA VAL A 71 -5.71 11.89 -3.81
C VAL A 71 -6.33 13.26 -3.55
N LYS A 72 -5.49 14.27 -3.37
CA LYS A 72 -5.89 15.64 -3.04
C LYS A 72 -6.19 16.50 -4.27
N ALA A 73 -5.51 16.26 -5.39
CA ALA A 73 -5.60 17.05 -6.61
C ALA A 73 -5.26 16.24 -7.88
N GLY A 74 -5.84 16.64 -9.02
CA GLY A 74 -5.73 15.96 -10.31
C GLY A 74 -7.02 15.26 -10.77
N GLU A 75 -6.91 14.41 -11.77
CA GLU A 75 -7.98 13.51 -12.25
C GLU A 75 -7.60 12.07 -11.90
N LEU A 76 -8.45 11.35 -11.16
CA LEU A 76 -8.22 9.96 -10.76
C LEU A 76 -9.21 9.04 -11.48
N VAL A 77 -8.70 8.21 -12.38
CA VAL A 77 -9.49 7.25 -13.15
C VAL A 77 -9.19 5.83 -12.63
N PRO A 78 -10.20 5.04 -12.21
CA PRO A 78 -9.98 3.67 -11.75
C PRO A 78 -9.46 2.78 -12.88
N LEU A 79 -8.53 1.88 -12.53
CA LEU A 79 -7.98 0.87 -13.42
C LEU A 79 -8.37 -0.52 -12.90
N THR A 80 -8.48 -1.48 -13.81
CA THR A 80 -8.81 -2.86 -13.43
C THR A 80 -7.57 -3.61 -12.96
N THR A 81 -7.77 -4.50 -11.99
CA THR A 81 -6.75 -5.42 -11.48
C THR A 81 -7.22 -6.86 -11.61
N ILE A 82 -6.31 -7.82 -11.39
CA ILE A 82 -6.65 -9.25 -11.38
C ILE A 82 -7.39 -9.63 -10.09
N ASP A 83 -6.96 -9.09 -8.94
CA ASP A 83 -7.58 -9.31 -7.63
C ASP A 83 -8.21 -8.02 -7.11
N GLU A 84 -9.44 -7.74 -7.55
CA GLU A 84 -10.17 -6.53 -7.18
C GLU A 84 -10.48 -6.47 -5.68
N ALA A 85 -10.45 -7.59 -4.95
CA ALA A 85 -10.72 -7.55 -3.51
C ALA A 85 -9.56 -6.90 -2.74
N ARG A 86 -8.32 -7.33 -2.98
CA ARG A 86 -7.13 -6.90 -2.20
C ARG A 86 -6.29 -5.82 -2.85
N THR A 87 -6.70 -5.34 -4.01
CA THR A 87 -5.95 -4.35 -4.77
C THR A 87 -6.87 -3.27 -5.30
N ALA A 88 -6.31 -2.08 -5.45
CA ALA A 88 -6.95 -0.98 -6.17
C ALA A 88 -5.89 -0.36 -7.07
N ALA A 89 -6.27 0.06 -8.26
CA ALA A 89 -5.37 0.76 -9.17
C ALA A 89 -6.08 1.96 -9.77
N ALA A 90 -5.33 3.03 -10.02
CA ALA A 90 -5.86 4.22 -10.66
C ALA A 90 -4.79 4.94 -11.47
N LEU A 91 -5.21 5.55 -12.58
CA LEU A 91 -4.42 6.53 -13.32
C LEU A 91 -4.73 7.91 -12.74
N LEU A 92 -3.75 8.52 -12.10
CA LEU A 92 -3.80 9.91 -11.64
C LEU A 92 -3.13 10.80 -12.68
N THR A 93 -3.84 11.82 -13.17
CA THR A 93 -3.27 12.88 -14.02
C THR A 93 -3.27 14.19 -13.24
N LEU A 94 -2.07 14.73 -12.96
CA LEU A 94 -1.92 16.00 -12.23
C LEU A 94 -2.27 17.19 -13.14
N GLY A 95 -2.44 18.38 -12.54
CA GLY A 95 -2.69 19.61 -13.30
C GLY A 95 -1.57 19.97 -14.27
N SER A 96 -0.34 19.51 -14.01
CA SER A 96 0.82 19.64 -14.90
C SER A 96 0.77 18.71 -16.13
N GLY A 97 -0.16 17.75 -16.17
CA GLY A 97 -0.23 16.69 -17.16
C GLY A 97 0.65 15.47 -16.85
N GLN A 98 1.45 15.51 -15.78
CA GLN A 98 2.21 14.34 -15.32
C GLN A 98 1.24 13.24 -14.87
N GLN A 99 1.49 12.02 -15.35
CA GLN A 99 0.67 10.86 -15.03
C GLN A 99 1.35 9.94 -14.03
N TRP A 100 0.54 9.34 -13.17
CA TRP A 100 0.92 8.36 -12.17
C TRP A 100 -0.02 7.17 -12.27
N VAL A 101 0.54 5.97 -12.32
CA VAL A 101 -0.25 4.78 -12.00
C VAL A 101 -0.03 4.49 -10.52
N VAL A 102 -1.08 4.67 -9.73
CA VAL A 102 -1.05 4.36 -8.30
C VAL A 102 -1.71 3.00 -8.10
N TYR A 103 -0.99 2.07 -7.52
CA TYR A 103 -1.44 0.72 -7.21
C TYR A 103 -1.35 0.48 -5.70
N GLY A 104 -2.51 0.25 -5.08
CA GLY A 104 -2.59 -0.12 -3.68
C GLY A 104 -2.72 -1.64 -3.51
N THR A 105 -2.04 -2.20 -2.52
CA THR A 105 -2.00 -3.66 -2.30
C THR A 105 -2.11 -4.07 -0.83
N VAL A 106 -2.75 -5.22 -0.60
CA VAL A 106 -2.52 -6.05 0.59
C VAL A 106 -2.11 -7.47 0.18
N LEU A 107 -0.86 -7.84 0.45
CA LEU A 107 -0.38 -9.21 0.23
C LEU A 107 -0.74 -10.12 1.43
N PRO A 108 -0.99 -11.43 1.21
CA PRO A 108 -1.32 -12.37 2.27
C PRO A 108 -0.21 -12.53 3.31
N TRP A 109 -0.50 -12.43 4.61
CA TRP A 109 0.45 -12.84 5.67
C TRP A 109 0.62 -14.35 5.74
N LEU A 110 1.67 -14.84 6.42
CA LEU A 110 2.07 -16.26 6.49
C LEU A 110 0.94 -17.23 6.89
N GLY A 111 -0.02 -16.77 7.69
CA GLY A 111 -1.15 -17.58 8.18
C GLY A 111 -2.41 -17.50 7.32
N SER A 112 -2.43 -16.70 6.26
CA SER A 112 -3.64 -16.47 5.46
C SER A 112 -3.67 -17.32 4.19
N SER A 113 -4.85 -17.85 3.89
CA SER A 113 -5.18 -18.36 2.56
C SER A 113 -5.52 -17.20 1.62
N TRP A 114 -5.44 -17.44 0.32
CA TRP A 114 -5.75 -16.42 -0.68
C TRP A 114 -6.43 -17.03 -1.91
N ARG A 115 -7.30 -16.26 -2.57
CA ARG A 115 -7.78 -16.49 -3.93
C ARG A 115 -8.04 -15.13 -4.56
N TRP A 116 -7.76 -14.98 -5.84
CA TRP A 116 -8.18 -13.76 -6.54
C TRP A 116 -9.70 -13.68 -6.57
N SER A 117 -10.23 -12.45 -6.52
CA SER A 117 -11.65 -12.16 -6.63
C SER A 117 -11.89 -11.04 -7.64
N LYS A 118 -12.80 -11.25 -8.60
CA LYS A 118 -13.18 -10.26 -9.62
C LYS A 118 -14.64 -10.40 -9.99
N THR A 119 -15.43 -9.32 -9.80
CA THR A 119 -16.86 -9.27 -10.19
C THR A 119 -17.66 -10.55 -9.89
N GLY A 120 -17.62 -11.06 -8.65
CA GLY A 120 -18.35 -12.28 -8.25
C GLY A 120 -17.75 -13.60 -8.72
N GLN A 121 -16.59 -13.59 -9.37
CA GLN A 121 -15.80 -14.76 -9.70
C GLN A 121 -14.60 -14.89 -8.75
N HIS A 122 -14.22 -16.13 -8.48
CA HIS A 122 -13.09 -16.42 -7.61
C HIS A 122 -12.18 -17.48 -8.23
N GLY A 123 -10.88 -17.30 -8.02
CA GLY A 123 -9.87 -18.32 -8.30
C GLY A 123 -9.92 -19.49 -7.32
N PRO A 124 -9.12 -20.54 -7.59
CA PRO A 124 -8.92 -21.62 -6.63
C PRO A 124 -8.26 -21.11 -5.35
N MET A 125 -8.75 -21.58 -4.20
CA MET A 125 -8.17 -21.24 -2.90
C MET A 125 -6.73 -21.76 -2.80
N GLN A 126 -5.82 -20.86 -2.48
CA GLN A 126 -4.42 -21.14 -2.19
C GLN A 126 -4.25 -21.25 -0.67
N PRO A 127 -3.62 -22.32 -0.18
CA PRO A 127 -3.47 -22.53 1.26
C PRO A 127 -2.45 -21.57 1.87
N ALA A 128 -2.59 -21.30 3.17
CA ALA A 128 -1.61 -20.55 3.96
C ALA A 128 -0.26 -21.28 4.08
N SER A 129 -0.26 -22.61 3.94
CA SER A 129 0.91 -23.44 4.19
C SER A 129 2.09 -23.04 3.28
N GLN A 130 3.27 -22.95 3.89
CA GLN A 130 4.54 -22.70 3.21
C GLN A 130 4.58 -21.41 2.36
N GLY A 131 3.70 -20.44 2.66
CA GLY A 131 3.67 -19.15 1.95
C GLY A 131 3.13 -19.23 0.52
N GLN A 132 2.38 -20.28 0.17
CA GLN A 132 1.80 -20.45 -1.18
C GLN A 132 0.79 -19.37 -1.53
N ALA A 133 -0.08 -18.99 -0.59
CA ALA A 133 -1.02 -17.88 -0.76
C ALA A 133 -0.31 -16.57 -1.14
N PHE A 134 0.75 -16.20 -0.41
CA PHE A 134 1.56 -15.02 -0.73
C PHE A 134 2.16 -15.12 -2.14
N ALA A 135 2.79 -16.25 -2.48
CA ALA A 135 3.45 -16.40 -3.78
C ALA A 135 2.46 -16.29 -4.95
N ALA A 136 1.27 -16.88 -4.80
CA ALA A 136 0.22 -16.79 -5.80
C ALA A 136 -0.36 -15.37 -5.93
N ALA A 137 -0.60 -14.69 -4.81
CA ALA A 137 -1.04 -13.29 -4.82
C ALA A 137 0.01 -12.38 -5.45
N LEU A 138 1.30 -12.53 -5.09
CA LEU A 138 2.40 -11.78 -5.67
C LEU A 138 2.47 -11.99 -7.19
N ALA A 139 2.30 -13.22 -7.68
CA ALA A 139 2.30 -13.49 -9.12
C ALA A 139 1.16 -12.76 -9.85
N ALA A 140 -0.04 -12.73 -9.27
CA ALA A 140 -1.17 -11.99 -9.82
C ALA A 140 -0.90 -10.48 -9.85
N GLN A 141 -0.41 -9.91 -8.74
CA GLN A 141 -0.11 -8.48 -8.66
C GLN A 141 1.08 -8.08 -9.54
N GLN A 142 2.10 -8.91 -9.65
CA GLN A 142 3.22 -8.69 -10.58
C GLN A 142 2.72 -8.62 -12.03
N ALA A 143 1.77 -9.47 -12.41
CA ALA A 143 1.16 -9.42 -13.74
C ALA A 143 0.38 -8.11 -13.96
N ASP A 144 -0.34 -7.60 -12.94
CA ASP A 144 -0.94 -6.26 -13.00
C ASP A 144 0.14 -5.18 -13.20
N TRP A 145 1.23 -5.19 -12.42
CA TRP A 145 2.28 -4.19 -12.52
C TRP A 145 2.93 -4.17 -13.90
N GLN A 146 3.19 -5.34 -14.48
CA GLN A 146 3.74 -5.49 -15.84
C GLN A 146 2.78 -4.95 -16.90
N LEU A 147 1.49 -5.31 -16.79
CA LEU A 147 0.45 -4.83 -17.69
C LEU A 147 0.33 -3.30 -17.62
N LEU A 148 0.18 -2.76 -16.41
CA LEU A 148 0.03 -1.33 -16.17
C LEU A 148 1.23 -0.53 -16.67
N ARG A 149 2.46 -1.01 -16.43
CA ARG A 149 3.68 -0.38 -16.95
C ARG A 149 3.73 -0.41 -18.47
N THR A 150 3.22 -1.46 -19.10
CA THR A 150 3.16 -1.57 -20.57
C THR A 150 2.08 -0.67 -21.17
N THR A 151 0.92 -0.58 -20.53
CA THR A 151 -0.22 0.24 -20.96
C THR A 151 0.05 1.73 -20.77
N TYR A 152 0.72 2.11 -19.68
CA TYR A 152 1.01 3.51 -19.32
C TYR A 152 2.52 3.75 -19.20
N PRO A 153 3.31 3.61 -20.28
CA PRO A 153 4.77 3.62 -20.21
C PRO A 153 5.37 4.98 -19.82
N LYS A 154 4.59 6.06 -19.88
CA LYS A 154 4.99 7.41 -19.47
C LYS A 154 4.56 7.77 -18.04
N ALA A 155 3.64 6.99 -17.45
CA ALA A 155 3.18 7.24 -16.11
C ALA A 155 4.20 6.72 -15.09
N ILE A 156 4.35 7.43 -13.98
CA ILE A 156 5.16 6.96 -12.86
C ILE A 156 4.37 5.86 -12.14
N LEU A 157 4.85 4.62 -12.22
CA LEU A 157 4.26 3.52 -11.48
C LEU A 157 4.66 3.62 -10.01
N THR A 158 3.67 3.66 -9.12
CA THR A 158 3.81 3.60 -7.67
C THR A 158 2.99 2.44 -7.13
N VAL A 159 3.62 1.53 -6.40
CA VAL A 159 2.99 0.40 -5.73
C VAL A 159 3.18 0.59 -4.23
N ALA A 160 2.09 0.71 -3.48
CA ALA A 160 2.14 0.94 -2.04
C ALA A 160 1.08 0.15 -1.28
N GLY A 161 1.27 -0.04 0.02
CA GLY A 161 0.31 -0.75 0.87
C GLY A 161 1.01 -1.69 1.84
N ASP A 162 0.26 -2.69 2.32
CA ASP A 162 0.74 -3.72 3.23
C ASP A 162 1.27 -4.91 2.42
N PHE A 163 2.58 -5.05 2.36
CA PHE A 163 3.21 -6.15 1.63
C PHE A 163 3.32 -7.40 2.49
N ASN A 164 3.01 -7.35 3.79
CA ASN A 164 3.18 -8.44 4.74
C ASN A 164 4.57 -9.10 4.69
N GLN A 165 5.58 -8.32 4.30
CA GLN A 165 6.92 -8.81 4.05
C GLN A 165 7.91 -7.68 4.29
N ASP A 166 8.82 -7.91 5.24
CA ASP A 166 9.92 -6.97 5.45
C ASP A 166 10.90 -7.05 4.26
N LEU A 167 11.49 -5.92 3.87
CA LEU A 167 12.45 -5.83 2.77
C LEU A 167 13.88 -5.51 3.24
N ASN A 168 14.15 -5.56 4.55
CA ASN A 168 15.49 -5.34 5.10
C ASN A 168 16.44 -6.51 4.83
N ALA A 169 17.74 -6.22 4.88
CA ALA A 169 18.80 -7.22 4.71
C ALA A 169 18.71 -8.30 5.80
N LEU A 170 18.59 -7.88 7.06
CA LEU A 170 18.25 -8.77 8.16
C LEU A 170 16.76 -9.07 8.14
N HIS A 171 16.41 -10.35 8.22
CA HIS A 171 15.02 -10.77 8.18
C HIS A 171 14.32 -10.53 9.52
N TYR A 172 13.15 -9.91 9.42
CA TYR A 172 12.30 -9.59 10.56
C TYR A 172 10.96 -10.33 10.49
N TYR A 173 10.23 -10.21 9.38
CA TYR A 173 8.86 -10.75 9.24
C TYR A 173 8.60 -11.35 7.87
N GLY A 174 7.66 -12.29 7.79
CA GLY A 174 7.29 -13.01 6.57
C GLY A 174 8.23 -14.19 6.27
N SER A 175 8.47 -14.49 5.00
CA SER A 175 9.30 -15.62 4.57
C SER A 175 10.52 -15.12 3.79
N ARG A 176 11.71 -15.65 4.09
CA ARG A 176 12.92 -15.33 3.31
C ARG A 176 12.77 -15.62 1.81
N ARG A 177 12.09 -16.71 1.46
CA ARG A 177 11.80 -17.06 0.06
C ARG A 177 10.86 -16.03 -0.58
N ASN A 178 9.81 -15.65 0.13
CA ASN A 178 8.82 -14.69 -0.38
C ASN A 178 9.38 -13.26 -0.43
N LYS A 179 10.26 -12.89 0.50
CA LYS A 179 11.06 -11.67 0.43
C LYS A 179 11.88 -11.60 -0.86
N GLN A 180 12.59 -12.69 -1.19
CA GLN A 180 13.38 -12.74 -2.41
C GLN A 180 12.48 -12.68 -3.65
N ALA A 181 11.37 -13.40 -3.66
CA ALA A 181 10.39 -13.35 -4.75
C ALA A 181 9.81 -11.93 -4.93
N LEU A 182 9.49 -11.24 -3.83
CA LEU A 182 9.00 -9.86 -3.85
C LEU A 182 10.04 -8.91 -4.43
N ARG A 183 11.31 -8.98 -4.00
CA ARG A 183 12.40 -8.18 -4.59
C ARG A 183 12.50 -8.42 -6.09
N GLN A 184 12.51 -9.68 -6.52
CA GLN A 184 12.56 -10.04 -7.94
C GLN A 184 11.36 -9.51 -8.73
N ALA A 185 10.15 -9.54 -8.13
CA ALA A 185 8.96 -9.00 -8.76
C ALA A 185 9.06 -7.49 -8.96
N LEU A 186 9.47 -6.74 -7.92
CA LEU A 186 9.71 -5.29 -8.00
C LEU A 186 10.79 -4.95 -9.03
N ASP A 187 11.92 -5.65 -9.01
CA ASP A 187 13.04 -5.46 -9.96
C ASP A 187 12.60 -5.71 -11.41
N SER A 188 11.76 -6.74 -11.64
CA SER A 188 11.25 -7.09 -12.99
C SER A 188 10.44 -5.97 -13.64
N VAL A 189 9.84 -5.10 -12.81
CA VAL A 189 9.12 -3.91 -13.23
C VAL A 189 9.82 -2.64 -12.77
N LYS A 190 11.15 -2.68 -12.61
CA LYS A 190 12.05 -1.57 -12.23
C LYS A 190 11.45 -0.62 -11.18
N LEU A 191 10.95 -1.20 -10.09
CA LEU A 191 10.50 -0.46 -8.91
C LEU A 191 11.59 -0.53 -7.84
N VAL A 192 11.83 0.59 -7.18
CA VAL A 192 12.68 0.69 -5.97
C VAL A 192 11.79 0.95 -4.76
N CYS A 193 12.11 0.34 -3.62
CA CYS A 193 11.37 0.57 -2.37
C CYS A 193 12.02 1.71 -1.58
N LEU A 194 11.26 2.79 -1.36
CA LEU A 194 11.73 4.00 -0.69
C LEU A 194 11.50 3.97 0.83
N THR A 195 11.01 2.85 1.36
CA THR A 195 10.64 2.68 2.77
C THR A 195 11.20 1.39 3.36
N ALA A 196 12.33 0.93 2.81
CA ALA A 196 13.06 -0.26 3.22
C ALA A 196 14.57 -0.01 3.22
N GLY A 197 15.33 -0.94 3.76
CA GLY A 197 16.80 -0.86 3.83
C GLY A 197 17.25 0.34 4.64
N GLU A 198 18.16 1.13 4.07
CA GLU A 198 18.62 2.38 4.68
C GLU A 198 17.53 3.45 4.75
N HIS A 199 16.42 3.28 4.02
CA HIS A 199 15.28 4.19 4.02
C HIS A 199 14.08 3.65 4.80
N ASP A 200 14.23 2.57 5.57
CA ASP A 200 13.15 2.05 6.43
C ASP A 200 12.88 3.02 7.60
N PRO A 201 11.76 3.78 7.58
CA PRO A 201 11.52 4.81 8.58
C PRO A 201 11.11 4.21 9.93
N VAL A 202 10.56 3.00 9.96
CA VAL A 202 10.18 2.31 11.20
C VAL A 202 11.45 1.78 11.87
N HIS A 203 12.31 1.10 11.11
CA HIS A 203 13.57 0.58 11.61
C HIS A 203 14.44 1.68 12.22
N GLN A 204 14.50 2.85 11.58
CA GLN A 204 15.20 4.01 12.12
C GLN A 204 14.52 4.57 13.38
N LEU A 205 13.20 4.71 13.38
CA LEU A 205 12.46 5.36 14.47
C LEU A 205 12.56 4.62 15.80
N ILE A 206 12.59 3.29 15.78
CA ILE A 206 12.61 2.46 17.00
C ILE A 206 13.91 1.69 17.19
N ASP A 207 15.03 2.26 16.71
CA ASP A 207 16.40 1.76 16.90
C ASP A 207 16.57 0.28 16.51
N GLY A 208 16.00 -0.08 15.37
CA GLY A 208 16.15 -1.38 14.73
C GLY A 208 15.37 -2.55 15.34
N GLN A 209 14.49 -2.28 16.32
CA GLN A 209 13.72 -3.33 16.99
C GLN A 209 12.72 -4.04 16.06
N HIS A 210 12.20 -3.34 15.06
CA HIS A 210 11.27 -3.86 14.07
C HIS A 210 11.71 -3.39 12.67
N SER A 211 11.19 -4.06 11.64
CA SER A 211 11.32 -3.61 10.26
C SER A 211 9.93 -3.36 9.69
N ASN A 212 9.86 -2.42 8.76
CA ASN A 212 8.63 -2.09 8.09
C ASN A 212 8.17 -3.20 7.13
N ILE A 213 6.86 -3.47 7.10
CA ILE A 213 6.23 -4.44 6.19
C ILE A 213 5.23 -3.79 5.23
N ASP A 214 4.91 -2.52 5.46
CA ASP A 214 4.17 -1.66 4.55
C ASP A 214 5.16 -0.90 3.68
N HIS A 215 5.01 -0.89 2.36
CA HIS A 215 6.04 -0.27 1.51
C HIS A 215 5.48 0.75 0.55
N ILE A 216 6.32 1.70 0.16
CA ILE A 216 6.10 2.60 -0.97
C ILE A 216 7.21 2.34 -1.99
N CYS A 217 6.85 1.65 -3.07
CA CYS A 217 7.73 1.31 -4.17
C CYS A 217 7.40 2.18 -5.38
N ILE A 218 8.41 2.79 -6.00
CA ILE A 218 8.21 3.72 -7.13
C ILE A 218 9.13 3.36 -8.30
N ALA A 219 8.75 3.77 -9.51
CA ALA A 219 9.58 3.60 -10.70
C ALA A 219 10.99 4.18 -10.48
N SER A 220 12.02 3.37 -10.76
CA SER A 220 13.41 3.71 -10.44
C SER A 220 13.92 4.99 -11.14
N ASN A 221 13.29 5.40 -12.24
CA ASN A 221 13.67 6.61 -12.98
C ASN A 221 13.25 7.91 -12.28
N VAL A 222 12.59 7.84 -11.11
CA VAL A 222 12.27 9.03 -10.29
C VAL A 222 12.89 8.97 -8.90
N GLU A 223 13.78 8.01 -8.64
CA GLU A 223 14.48 7.86 -7.36
C GLU A 223 15.32 9.09 -7.01
N GLU A 224 15.87 9.80 -8.00
CA GLU A 224 16.60 11.05 -7.81
C GLU A 224 15.76 12.19 -7.21
N HIS A 225 14.42 12.08 -7.26
CA HIS A 225 13.53 13.03 -6.61
C HIS A 225 13.22 12.67 -5.16
N PHE A 226 13.68 11.52 -4.66
CA PHE A 226 13.47 11.12 -3.27
C PHE A 226 14.19 12.07 -2.31
N GLN A 227 13.45 12.55 -1.30
CA GLN A 227 13.99 13.47 -0.30
C GLN A 227 14.14 12.77 1.06
N ASN A 228 13.07 12.14 1.55
CA ASN A 228 13.08 11.41 2.81
C ASN A 228 11.95 10.37 2.87
N SER A 229 12.08 9.46 3.83
CA SER A 229 10.99 8.63 4.34
C SER A 229 10.70 9.00 5.79
N PHE A 230 9.46 8.78 6.23
CA PHE A 230 9.04 9.09 7.60
C PHE A 230 7.99 8.07 8.08
N ALA A 231 7.85 7.96 9.40
CA ALA A 231 6.88 7.08 10.06
C ALA A 231 6.13 7.80 11.18
N TRP A 232 4.95 7.30 11.51
CA TRP A 232 4.16 7.73 12.66
C TRP A 232 3.37 6.55 13.27
N PRO A 233 3.00 6.62 14.56
CA PRO A 233 3.40 7.63 15.56
C PRO A 233 4.88 7.52 15.92
N GLN A 234 5.40 8.45 16.74
CA GLN A 234 6.85 8.53 17.05
C GLN A 234 7.35 7.43 18.01
N ARG A 235 6.44 6.67 18.63
CA ARG A 235 6.76 5.61 19.58
C ARG A 235 5.90 4.38 19.31
N LEU A 236 6.47 3.21 19.56
CA LEU A 236 5.77 1.94 19.46
C LEU A 236 4.52 1.89 20.36
N ASP A 237 4.61 2.39 21.60
CA ASP A 237 3.48 2.38 22.54
C ASP A 237 2.28 3.21 22.06
N ASP A 238 2.53 4.23 21.23
CA ASP A 238 1.49 5.14 20.74
C ASP A 238 0.60 4.48 19.69
N LEU A 239 1.02 3.33 19.13
CA LEU A 239 0.20 2.51 18.24
C LEU A 239 -1.05 1.96 18.94
N ARG A 240 -1.01 1.82 20.26
CA ARG A 240 -2.11 1.24 21.03
C ARG A 240 -3.41 2.04 20.87
N GLY A 241 -4.39 1.42 20.21
CA GLY A 241 -5.67 2.05 19.89
C GLY A 241 -5.62 3.03 18.72
N LEU A 242 -4.56 2.97 17.91
CA LEU A 242 -4.45 3.61 16.58
C LEU A 242 -4.46 2.56 15.48
N SER A 243 -3.48 1.65 15.48
CA SER A 243 -3.30 0.56 14.52
C SER A 243 -2.17 -0.32 15.07
N ASP A 244 -2.10 -1.58 14.70
CA ASP A 244 -0.92 -2.43 14.93
C ASP A 244 0.23 -2.17 13.94
N HIS A 245 0.01 -1.30 12.95
CA HIS A 245 1.01 -0.83 11.99
C HIS A 245 1.38 0.64 12.22
N PHE A 246 2.66 0.96 12.08
CA PHE A 246 3.07 2.33 11.82
C PHE A 246 2.50 2.79 10.48
N GLY A 247 2.04 4.03 10.42
CA GLY A 247 1.88 4.67 9.13
C GLY A 247 3.23 5.16 8.64
N ILE A 248 3.45 5.08 7.33
CA ILE A 248 4.71 5.44 6.69
C ILE A 248 4.47 6.31 5.46
N GLY A 249 5.44 7.13 5.12
CA GLY A 249 5.36 8.01 3.96
C GLY A 249 6.72 8.41 3.41
N VAL A 250 6.68 9.02 2.24
CA VAL A 250 7.85 9.55 1.53
C VAL A 250 7.55 10.94 0.99
N GLU A 251 8.59 11.78 0.92
CA GLU A 251 8.56 13.07 0.26
C GLU A 251 9.41 13.01 -1.02
N LEU A 252 8.82 13.47 -2.11
CA LEU A 252 9.44 13.57 -3.42
C LEU A 252 9.45 15.03 -3.88
N GLY A 253 10.53 15.45 -4.53
CA GLY A 253 10.74 16.79 -5.08
C GLY A 253 9.90 17.12 -6.33
N PHE A 254 8.67 16.61 -6.42
CA PHE A 254 7.68 17.00 -7.43
C PHE A 254 6.76 18.10 -6.89
N GLU A 255 6.41 19.07 -7.75
CA GLU A 255 5.27 19.96 -7.51
C GLU A 255 3.96 19.14 -7.66
N PRO A 256 3.01 19.25 -6.71
CA PRO A 256 1.70 18.57 -6.81
C PRO A 256 0.84 19.04 -7.98
#